data_AF-A0A497F5P1-F1
#
_entry.id   AF-A0A497F5P1-F1
#
_cell.length_a   1.000
_cell.length_b   1.000
_cell.length_c   1.000
_cell.angle_alpha   90.00
_cell.angle_beta   90.00
_cell.angle_gamma   90.00
#
_symmetry.space_group_name_H-M   'P 1'
#
loop_
_entity.id
_entity.type
_entity.pdbx_description
1 polymer ?
#
loop_
_entity_poly.entity_id
_entity_poly.type
_entity_poly.pdbx_seq_one_letter_code
_entity_poly.pdbx_strand_id
1 'polypeptide(L)'
;MSQRKPCNPTCRNFICLKKALRIIRRGKNVVAWCTWVNDFCQGGKCKFAGCKAHALLPDGTCGIEMRKEVKVKDIVEEAMKMDKEAMKIKDKLKKLGRGIELEY
;
A
#
# COMPACT_ATOMS: atom_id res chain seq x y z
N MET A 1 12.86 -1.55 10.01
CA MET A 1 12.09 -0.28 10.02
C MET A 1 12.17 0.34 8.63
N SER A 2 11.12 0.19 7.82
CA SER A 2 11.03 0.83 6.50
C SER A 2 11.09 2.35 6.66
N GLN A 3 12.07 3.00 6.03
CA GLN A 3 12.26 4.45 6.13
C GLN A 3 11.11 5.16 5.39
N ARG A 4 10.27 5.90 6.13
CA ARG A 4 9.16 6.66 5.52
C ARG A 4 9.71 7.82 4.71
N LYS A 5 9.75 7.66 3.38
CA LYS A 5 10.18 8.74 2.46
C LYS A 5 9.03 9.74 2.24
N PRO A 6 9.29 11.06 2.27
CA PRO A 6 8.29 12.05 1.92
C PRO A 6 7.91 11.93 0.43
N CYS A 7 6.66 12.22 0.10
CA CYS A 7 6.23 12.17 -1.30
C CYS A 7 6.78 13.38 -2.06
N ASN A 8 7.50 13.12 -3.16
CA ASN A 8 8.10 14.14 -3.99
C ASN A 8 7.25 14.46 -5.24
N PRO A 9 7.21 15.73 -5.69
CA PRO A 9 6.42 16.13 -6.85
C PRO A 9 7.03 15.68 -8.19
N THR A 10 8.28 15.21 -8.18
CA THR A 10 8.96 14.61 -9.33
C THR A 10 8.74 13.11 -9.45
N CYS A 11 8.01 12.48 -8.52
CA CYS A 11 7.68 11.07 -8.59
C CYS A 11 6.82 10.81 -9.83
N ARG A 12 7.08 9.72 -10.54
CA ARG A 12 6.27 9.27 -11.67
C ARG A 12 4.78 9.06 -11.31
N ASN A 13 4.50 8.70 -10.06
CA ASN A 13 3.15 8.43 -9.59
C ASN A 13 2.49 9.65 -8.91
N PHE A 14 3.22 10.74 -8.68
CA PHE A 14 2.65 11.93 -8.05
C PHE A 14 1.73 12.66 -9.03
N ILE A 15 0.53 12.98 -8.58
CA ILE A 15 -0.46 13.72 -9.36
C ILE A 15 -1.02 14.86 -8.53
N CYS A 16 -1.35 15.96 -9.20
CA CYS A 16 -2.12 17.03 -8.59
C CYS A 16 -3.59 16.88 -9.01
N LEU A 17 -4.49 16.74 -8.04
CA LEU A 17 -5.93 16.59 -8.29
C LEU A 17 -6.52 17.81 -9.03
N LYS A 18 -5.96 19.01 -8.78
CA LYS A 18 -6.34 20.26 -9.47
C LYS A 18 -5.68 20.43 -10.85
N LYS A 19 -4.86 19.47 -11.29
CA LYS A 19 -4.07 19.52 -12.55
C LYS A 19 -3.25 20.80 -12.72
N ALA A 20 -2.85 21.43 -11.62
CA ALA A 20 -2.10 22.70 -11.61
C ALA A 20 -0.58 22.50 -11.50
N LEU A 21 -0.11 21.25 -11.37
CA LEU A 21 1.31 20.94 -11.29
C LEU A 21 1.94 20.97 -12.69
N ARG A 22 2.97 21.80 -12.86
CA ARG A 22 3.81 21.84 -14.05
C ARG A 22 5.26 21.62 -13.66
N ILE A 23 5.92 20.65 -14.29
CA ILE A 23 7.36 20.44 -14.11
C ILE A 23 8.09 21.30 -15.14
N ILE A 24 8.85 22.27 -14.66
CA ILE A 24 9.59 23.24 -15.47
C ILE A 24 11.08 22.93 -15.31
N ARG A 25 11.81 22.84 -16.43
CA ARG A 25 13.27 22.75 -16.42
C ARG A 25 13.84 24.16 -16.50
N ARG A 26 14.63 24.56 -15.50
CA ARG A 26 15.42 25.80 -15.51
C ARG A 26 16.89 25.42 -15.54
N GLY A 27 17.46 25.37 -16.75
CA GLY A 27 18.83 24.89 -16.96
C GLY A 27 18.98 23.43 -16.52
N LYS A 28 19.91 23.18 -15.60
CA LYS A 28 20.16 21.83 -15.02
C LYS A 28 19.14 21.43 -13.94
N ASN A 29 18.33 22.36 -13.44
CA ASN A 29 17.43 22.13 -12.33
C ASN A 29 16.01 21.80 -12.82
N VAL A 30 15.39 20.80 -12.20
CA VAL A 30 13.97 20.45 -12.40
C VAL A 30 13.16 21.03 -11.26
N VAL A 31 12.23 21.93 -11.58
CA VAL A 31 11.41 22.64 -10.61
C VAL A 31 9.95 22.21 -10.76
N ALA A 32 9.31 21.86 -9.65
CA ALA A 32 7.88 21.62 -9.59
C ALA A 32 7.14 22.93 -9.30
N TRP A 33 6.41 23.45 -10.27
CA TRP A 33 5.68 24.71 -10.20
C TRP A 33 4.18 24.49 -10.13
N CYS A 34 3.47 25.22 -9.27
CA CYS A 34 2.02 25.22 -9.19
C CYS A 34 1.47 26.43 -9.95
N THR A 35 0.78 26.20 -11.08
CA THR A 35 0.20 27.28 -11.89
C THR A 35 -1.03 27.94 -11.27
N TRP A 36 -1.60 27.35 -10.21
CA TRP A 36 -2.77 27.91 -9.55
C TRP A 36 -2.41 28.97 -8.51
N VAL A 37 -1.42 28.69 -7.66
CA VAL A 37 -0.93 29.63 -6.63
C VAL A 37 0.21 30.50 -7.19
N ASN A 38 0.80 30.09 -8.32
CA ASN A 38 2.04 30.66 -8.87
C ASN A 38 3.22 30.58 -7.89
N ASP A 39 3.36 29.42 -7.24
CA ASP A 39 4.44 29.13 -6.28
C ASP A 39 4.97 27.70 -6.44
N PHE A 40 6.05 27.36 -5.74
CA PHE A 40 6.64 26.03 -5.71
C PHE A 40 5.68 24.99 -5.14
N CYS A 41 5.75 23.77 -5.69
CA CYS A 41 4.92 22.67 -5.21
C CYS A 41 5.37 22.17 -3.83
N GLN A 42 4.46 22.12 -2.86
CA GLN A 42 4.68 21.61 -1.50
C GLN A 42 4.77 20.06 -1.41
N GLY A 43 4.64 19.35 -2.53
CA GLY A 43 4.71 17.89 -2.58
C GLY A 43 3.58 17.20 -1.78
N GLY A 44 3.92 16.18 -1.00
CA GLY A 44 2.97 15.39 -0.21
C GLY A 44 2.17 16.15 0.85
N LYS A 45 2.58 17.36 1.24
CA LYS A 45 1.83 18.20 2.19
C LYS A 45 0.67 18.98 1.57
N CYS A 46 0.60 19.04 0.23
CA CYS A 46 -0.44 19.78 -0.46
C CYS A 46 -1.79 19.07 -0.31
N LYS A 47 -2.87 19.80 0.00
CA LYS A 47 -4.25 19.28 0.06
C LYS A 47 -4.69 18.59 -1.23
N PHE A 48 -4.14 19.01 -2.36
CA PHE A 48 -4.45 18.46 -3.69
C PHE A 48 -3.42 17.44 -4.17
N ALA A 49 -2.50 17.00 -3.30
CA ALA A 49 -1.56 15.94 -3.61
C ALA A 49 -2.30 14.60 -3.72
N GLY A 50 -1.97 13.84 -4.75
CA GLY A 50 -2.46 12.49 -4.95
C GLY A 50 -1.37 11.58 -5.48
N CYS A 51 -1.59 10.28 -5.38
CA CYS A 51 -0.73 9.27 -5.97
C CYS A 51 -1.55 8.39 -6.89
N LYS A 52 -1.11 8.21 -8.14
CA LYS A 52 -1.75 7.32 -9.13
C LYS A 52 -1.83 5.87 -8.64
N ALA A 53 -0.88 5.44 -7.81
CA ALA A 53 -0.87 4.13 -7.17
C ALA A 53 -1.61 4.11 -5.81
N HIS A 54 -2.32 5.18 -5.46
CA HIS A 54 -3.05 5.35 -4.19
C HIS A 54 -2.19 5.11 -2.94
N ALA A 55 -0.91 5.48 -3.01
CA ALA A 55 0.10 5.19 -1.98
C ALA A 55 0.52 6.41 -1.16
N LEU A 56 -0.17 7.53 -1.32
CA LEU A 56 0.07 8.72 -0.53
C LEU A 56 -0.68 8.58 0.79
N LEU A 57 0.06 8.62 1.90
CA LEU A 57 -0.50 8.63 3.25
C LEU A 57 -0.93 10.05 3.64
N PRO A 58 -1.89 10.21 4.58
CA PRO A 58 -2.33 11.52 5.06
C PRO A 58 -1.19 12.34 5.68
N ASP A 59 -0.16 11.67 6.21
CA ASP A 59 1.05 12.30 6.75
C ASP A 59 1.95 12.93 5.65
N GLY A 60 1.61 12.77 4.36
CA GLY A 60 2.41 13.23 3.23
C GLY A 60 3.57 12.30 2.86
N THR A 61 3.61 11.09 3.42
CA THR A 61 4.64 10.08 3.16
C THR A 61 4.19 9.05 2.12
N CYS A 62 5.16 8.38 1.50
CA CYS A 62 4.91 7.37 0.47
C CYS A 62 4.84 5.96 1.08
N GLY A 63 3.70 5.30 0.96
CA GLY A 63 3.45 3.93 1.45
C GLY A 63 3.74 2.82 0.44
N ILE A 64 4.39 3.12 -0.70
CA ILE A 64 4.69 2.10 -1.74
C ILE A 64 5.57 0.99 -1.18
N GLU A 65 6.56 1.32 -0.36
CA GLU A 65 7.48 0.33 0.21
C GLU A 65 6.78 -0.53 1.28
N MET A 66 5.88 0.03 2.10
CA MET A 66 5.08 -0.75 3.06
C MET A 66 4.16 -1.77 2.36
N ARG A 67 3.62 -1.45 1.18
CA ARG A 67 2.77 -2.40 0.45
C ARG A 67 3.52 -3.62 -0.08
N LYS A 68 4.81 -3.50 -0.36
CA LYS A 68 5.62 -4.64 -0.82
C LYS A 68 5.88 -5.66 0.29
N GLU A 69 5.83 -5.25 1.56
CA GLU A 69 6.05 -6.15 2.70
C GLU A 69 4.85 -7.07 2.95
N VAL A 70 3.64 -6.68 2.51
CA VAL A 70 2.48 -7.56 2.49
C VAL A 70 2.64 -8.52 1.31
N LYS A 71 3.50 -9.53 1.48
CA LYS A 71 3.41 -10.75 0.67
C LYS A 71 1.97 -11.23 0.79
N VAL A 72 1.23 -11.17 -0.31
CA VAL A 72 -0.05 -11.87 -0.45
C VAL A 72 0.30 -13.33 -0.23
N LYS A 73 0.11 -13.82 1.01
CA LYS A 73 0.11 -15.24 1.26
C LYS A 73 -1.11 -15.75 0.50
N ASP A 74 -0.88 -16.70 -0.39
CA ASP A 74 -1.93 -17.21 -1.24
C ASP A 74 -3.04 -17.78 -0.35
N ILE A 75 -4.26 -17.23 -0.47
CA ILE A 75 -5.40 -17.55 0.42
C ILE A 75 -5.68 -19.06 0.36
N VAL A 76 -5.44 -19.65 -0.81
CA VAL A 76 -5.53 -21.09 -1.08
C VAL A 76 -4.55 -21.89 -0.21
N GLU A 77 -3.32 -21.41 -0.04
CA GLU A 77 -2.28 -22.13 0.69
C GLU A 77 -2.50 -22.05 2.21
N GLU A 78 -3.05 -20.95 2.73
CA GLU A 78 -3.47 -20.89 4.14
C GLU A 78 -4.70 -21.76 4.41
N ALA A 79 -5.71 -21.77 3.52
CA ALA A 79 -6.87 -22.66 3.64
C ALA A 79 -6.46 -24.14 3.66
N MET A 80 -5.56 -24.56 2.76
CA MET A 80 -5.04 -25.93 2.75
C MET A 80 -4.29 -26.32 4.03
N LYS A 81 -3.62 -25.37 4.70
CA LYS A 81 -2.96 -25.64 5.99
C LYS A 81 -3.98 -25.81 7.09
N MET A 82 -5.01 -24.95 7.12
CA MET A 82 -6.12 -25.06 8.07
C MET A 82 -6.87 -26.40 7.94
N ASP A 83 -7.13 -26.87 6.72
CA ASP A 83 -7.79 -28.16 6.49
C ASP A 83 -6.95 -29.34 6.99
N LYS A 84 -5.63 -29.31 6.76
CA LYS A 84 -4.71 -30.34 7.25
C LYS A 84 -4.64 -30.36 8.79
N GLU A 85 -4.68 -29.19 9.42
CA GLU A 85 -4.72 -29.08 10.88
C GLU A 85 -6.06 -29.59 11.43
N ALA A 86 -7.17 -29.24 10.79
CA ALA A 86 -8.50 -29.75 11.14
C ALA A 86 -8.59 -31.27 11.01
N MET A 87 -8.00 -31.87 9.96
CA MET A 87 -7.93 -33.34 9.81
C MET A 87 -7.14 -34.00 10.94
N LYS A 88 -5.97 -33.45 11.32
CA LYS A 88 -5.19 -33.99 12.45
C LYS A 88 -5.94 -33.92 13.77
N ILE A 89 -6.72 -32.85 13.97
CA ILE A 89 -7.56 -32.69 15.16
C ILE A 89 -8.70 -33.70 15.13
N LYS A 90 -9.35 -33.92 13.97
CA LYS A 90 -10.39 -34.95 13.78
C LYS A 90 -9.86 -36.35 14.11
N ASP A 91 -8.69 -36.73 13.61
CA ASP A 91 -8.09 -38.04 13.89
C ASP A 91 -7.80 -38.25 15.38
N LYS A 92 -7.33 -37.20 16.07
CA LYS A 92 -7.11 -37.25 17.52
C LYS A 92 -8.41 -37.34 18.30
N LEU A 93 -9.45 -36.60 17.91
CA LEU A 93 -10.78 -36.64 18.53
C LEU A 93 -11.46 -38.02 18.35
N LYS A 94 -11.31 -38.62 17.16
CA LYS A 94 -11.81 -39.98 16.86
C LYS A 94 -11.13 -41.02 17.75
N LYS A 95 -9.81 -40.92 17.95
CA LYS A 95 -9.05 -41.79 18.87
C LYS A 95 -9.45 -41.62 20.34
N LEU A 96 -9.94 -40.44 20.72
CA LEU A 96 -10.42 -40.15 22.08
C LEU A 96 -11.90 -40.52 22.29
N GLY A 97 -12.59 -41.09 21.29
CA GLY A 97 -13.99 -41.49 21.39
C GLY A 97 -14.99 -40.33 21.43
N ARG A 98 -14.56 -39.10 21.17
CA ARG A 98 -15.41 -37.88 21.17
C ARG A 98 -15.61 -37.42 19.72
N GLY A 99 -16.26 -38.26 18.93
CA GLY A 99 -16.60 -37.94 17.54
C GLY A 99 -17.56 -36.76 17.50
N ILE A 100 -17.11 -35.63 16.94
CA ILE A 100 -17.96 -34.49 16.64
C ILE A 100 -18.22 -34.54 15.14
N GLU A 101 -19.45 -34.85 14.75
CA GLU A 101 -19.93 -34.63 13.38
C GLU A 101 -20.11 -33.13 13.21
N LEU A 102 -19.16 -32.49 12.54
CA LEU A 102 -19.33 -31.13 12.05
C LEU A 102 -20.01 -31.23 10.69
N GLU A 103 -21.33 -31.10 10.68
CA GLU A 103 -22.11 -30.87 9.48
C GLU A 103 -21.74 -29.49 8.90
N TYR A 104 -21.61 -29.45 7.57
CA TYR A 104 -21.18 -28.28 6.79
C TYR A 104 -22.39 -27.52 6.26
#